data_AF-A0A536WHA7-F1
#
_entry.id   AF-A0A536WHA7-F1
#
_cell.length_a   1.000
_cell.length_b   1.000
_cell.length_c   1.000
_cell.angle_alpha   90.00
_cell.angle_beta   90.00
_cell.angle_gamma   90.00
#
_symmetry.space_group_name_H-M   'P 1'
#
loop_
_entity.id
_entity.type
_entity.pdbx_description
1 polymer ?
#
loop_
_entity_poly.entity_id
_entity_poly.type
_entity_poly.pdbx_seq_one_letter_code
_entity_poly.pdbx_strand_id
1 'polypeptide(L)'
;MLTIFAWACCSPIAQAVERFGDAENASELQQRAISVTAVQRGLLSLAEAASGEEAFDLYRTYNESIGTWLQVEFLRTSLDLSIAATSASDEEKFRSDLGDHARFALWELDQNISHLDESIAEVEQAEHLRLIQVLRSLLMHARITASRLSTAQGETGL
;
A
#
# COMPACT_ATOMS: atom_id res chain seq x y z
N MET A 1 61.80 -0.92 -15.84
CA MET A 1 61.27 -2.00 -14.99
C MET A 1 60.02 -1.49 -14.29
N LEU A 2 58.93 -2.25 -14.43
CA LEU A 2 57.60 -2.17 -13.80
C LEU A 2 57.25 -0.96 -12.91
N THR A 3 56.41 -0.07 -13.46
CA THR A 3 55.46 0.74 -12.69
C THR A 3 54.19 -0.07 -12.46
N ILE A 4 54.00 -0.56 -11.23
CA ILE A 4 52.75 -1.20 -10.79
C ILE A 4 51.77 -0.09 -10.44
N PHE A 5 50.82 0.20 -11.32
CA PHE A 5 49.62 0.96 -10.96
C PHE A 5 48.73 0.03 -10.14
N ALA A 6 48.76 0.19 -8.82
CA ALA A 6 47.74 -0.36 -7.94
C ALA A 6 46.45 0.45 -8.16
N TRP A 7 45.64 0.00 -9.13
CA TRP A 7 44.25 0.40 -9.22
C TRP A 7 43.57 -0.13 -7.96
N ALA A 8 43.38 0.76 -6.99
CA ALA A 8 42.46 0.49 -5.90
C ALA A 8 41.09 0.25 -6.55
N CYS A 9 40.60 -0.98 -6.47
CA CYS A 9 39.22 -1.31 -6.76
C CYS A 9 38.34 -0.51 -5.81
N CYS A 10 38.00 0.73 -6.19
CA CYS A 10 36.81 1.40 -5.70
C CYS A 10 35.63 0.66 -6.31
N SER A 11 35.33 -0.54 -5.79
CA SER A 11 33.99 -1.09 -5.96
C SER A 11 33.04 -0.01 -5.46
N PRO A 12 32.08 0.47 -6.29
CA PRO A 12 31.07 1.36 -5.78
C PRO A 12 30.39 0.56 -4.67
N ILE A 13 30.53 1.03 -3.44
CA ILE A 13 29.68 0.59 -2.35
C ILE A 13 28.29 0.91 -2.88
N ALA A 14 27.54 -0.12 -3.24
CA ALA A 14 26.13 0.01 -3.52
C ALA A 14 25.50 0.41 -2.20
N GLN A 15 25.53 1.71 -1.93
CA GLN A 15 24.72 2.30 -0.91
C GLN A 15 23.30 2.08 -1.41
N ALA A 16 22.54 1.27 -0.68
CA ALA A 16 21.10 1.30 -0.73
C ALA A 16 20.73 2.76 -0.42
N VAL A 17 20.60 3.60 -1.45
CA VAL A 17 20.21 4.99 -1.24
C VAL A 17 18.71 4.93 -1.09
N GLU A 18 18.26 4.77 0.15
CA GLU A 18 16.89 5.09 0.52
C GLU A 18 16.50 6.40 -0.18
N ARG A 19 15.48 6.34 -1.03
CA ARG A 19 15.03 7.51 -1.78
C ARG A 19 14.26 8.40 -0.82
N PHE A 20 14.31 9.70 -1.11
CA PHE A 20 13.57 10.67 -0.32
C PHE A 20 12.08 10.28 -0.24
N GLY A 21 11.56 10.18 0.99
CA GLY A 21 10.16 9.83 1.26
C GLY A 21 9.87 8.33 1.41
N ASP A 22 10.85 7.44 1.23
CA ASP A 22 10.63 5.99 1.38
C ASP A 22 10.23 5.59 2.80
N ALA A 23 11.00 5.97 3.83
CA ALA A 23 10.63 5.68 5.21
C ALA A 23 9.28 6.30 5.61
N GLU A 24 8.95 7.48 5.08
CA GLU A 24 7.66 8.13 5.32
C GLU A 24 6.53 7.30 4.70
N ASN A 25 6.63 6.95 3.42
CA ASN A 25 5.66 6.11 2.72
C ASN A 25 5.49 4.76 3.43
N ALA A 26 6.58 4.10 3.83
CA ALA A 26 6.53 2.82 4.55
C ALA A 26 5.82 2.96 5.92
N SER A 27 6.14 4.03 6.66
CA SER A 27 5.52 4.33 7.96
C SER A 27 4.02 4.60 7.82
N GLU A 28 3.62 5.39 6.82
CA GLU A 28 2.21 5.67 6.53
C GLU A 28 1.44 4.37 6.23
N LEU A 29 1.93 3.53 5.30
CA LEU A 29 1.28 2.27 4.95
C LEU A 29 1.13 1.36 6.19
N GLN A 30 2.17 1.27 7.03
CA GLN A 30 2.13 0.50 8.27
C GLN A 30 1.07 1.02 9.26
N GLN A 31 1.05 2.33 9.51
CA GLN A 31 0.09 2.93 10.44
C GLN A 31 -1.36 2.71 9.98
N ARG A 32 -1.61 2.79 8.67
CA ARG A 32 -2.95 2.57 8.13
C ARG A 32 -3.37 1.10 8.19
N ALA A 33 -2.46 0.16 7.95
CA ALA A 33 -2.71 -1.28 8.13
C ALA A 33 -3.07 -1.63 9.59
N ILE A 34 -2.42 -0.98 10.57
CA ILE A 34 -2.79 -1.13 11.99
C ILE A 34 -4.21 -0.59 12.22
N SER A 35 -4.51 0.59 11.68
CA SER A 35 -5.80 1.26 11.89
C SER A 35 -6.97 0.50 11.27
N VAL A 36 -6.81 -0.08 10.08
CA VAL A 36 -7.90 -0.79 9.40
C VAL A 36 -8.30 -2.08 10.11
N THR A 37 -7.37 -2.73 10.82
CA THR A 37 -7.65 -3.97 11.55
C THR A 37 -8.81 -3.79 12.55
N ALA A 38 -8.87 -2.65 13.23
CA ALA A 38 -9.96 -2.34 14.16
C ALA A 38 -11.31 -2.17 13.43
N VAL A 39 -11.30 -1.52 12.26
CA VAL A 39 -12.49 -1.28 11.45
C VAL A 39 -13.02 -2.59 10.87
N GLN A 40 -12.14 -3.45 10.34
CA GLN A 40 -12.50 -4.76 9.80
C GLN A 40 -13.11 -5.67 10.87
N ARG A 41 -12.58 -5.67 12.09
CA ARG A 41 -13.20 -6.39 13.21
C ARG A 41 -14.59 -5.84 13.55
N GLY A 42 -14.77 -4.51 13.49
CA GLY A 42 -16.07 -3.87 13.68
C GLY A 42 -17.08 -4.33 12.63
N LEU A 43 -16.69 -4.30 11.35
CA LEU A 43 -17.53 -4.75 10.23
C LEU A 43 -17.92 -6.22 10.36
N LEU A 44 -16.96 -7.08 10.69
CA LEU A 44 -17.21 -8.50 10.93
C LEU A 44 -18.17 -8.72 12.10
N SER A 45 -17.99 -8.00 13.21
CA SER A 45 -18.89 -8.09 14.36
C SER A 45 -20.31 -7.63 14.05
N LEU A 46 -20.48 -6.62 13.21
CA LEU A 46 -21.81 -6.21 12.73
C LEU A 46 -22.40 -7.29 11.81
N ALA A 47 -21.60 -7.85 10.91
CA ALA A 47 -22.04 -8.90 9.99
C ALA A 47 -22.55 -10.14 10.74
N GLU A 48 -21.84 -10.54 11.80
CA GLU A 48 -22.20 -11.68 12.66
C GLU A 48 -23.48 -11.44 13.49
N ALA A 49 -23.83 -10.17 13.74
CA ALA A 49 -25.03 -9.79 14.49
C ALA A 49 -26.26 -9.52 13.58
N ALA A 50 -26.03 -9.22 12.31
CA ALA A 50 -27.07 -8.93 11.32
C ALA A 50 -27.68 -10.21 10.74
N SER A 51 -28.69 -10.06 9.88
CA SER A 51 -29.28 -11.18 9.15
C SER A 51 -29.73 -10.77 7.75
N GLY A 52 -29.85 -11.74 6.84
CA GLY A 52 -30.32 -11.50 5.48
C GLY A 52 -29.35 -10.66 4.66
N GLU A 53 -29.89 -9.70 3.92
CA GLU A 53 -29.15 -8.83 2.98
C GLU A 53 -28.12 -7.95 3.70
N GLU A 54 -28.48 -7.38 4.84
CA GLU A 54 -27.56 -6.56 5.65
C GLU A 54 -26.29 -7.35 6.06
N ALA A 55 -26.47 -8.60 6.51
CA ALA A 55 -25.32 -9.45 6.85
C ALA A 55 -24.45 -9.74 5.63
N PHE A 56 -25.08 -10.01 4.48
CA PHE A 56 -24.36 -10.27 3.24
C PHE A 56 -23.50 -9.06 2.82
N ASP A 57 -24.07 -7.86 2.84
CA ASP A 57 -23.36 -6.63 2.45
C ASP A 57 -22.23 -6.28 3.41
N LEU A 58 -22.43 -6.48 4.71
CA LEU A 58 -21.39 -6.30 5.72
C LEU A 58 -20.24 -7.30 5.52
N TYR A 59 -20.54 -8.58 5.25
CA TYR A 59 -19.52 -9.58 4.94
C TYR A 59 -18.78 -9.28 3.64
N ARG A 60 -19.50 -8.81 2.62
CA ARG A 60 -18.92 -8.43 1.33
C ARG A 60 -17.95 -7.26 1.51
N THR A 61 -18.39 -6.20 2.20
CA THR A 61 -17.57 -5.03 2.55
C THR A 61 -16.33 -5.42 3.36
N TYR A 62 -16.49 -6.31 4.35
CA TYR A 62 -15.38 -6.85 5.14
C TYR A 62 -14.38 -7.62 4.26
N ASN A 63 -14.85 -8.53 3.40
CA ASN A 63 -13.98 -9.35 2.56
C ASN A 63 -13.25 -8.52 1.50
N GLU A 64 -13.94 -7.60 0.84
CA GLU A 64 -13.34 -6.68 -0.13
C GLU A 64 -12.28 -5.80 0.55
N SER A 65 -12.56 -5.29 1.76
CA SER A 65 -11.58 -4.58 2.57
C SER A 65 -10.33 -5.42 2.83
N ILE A 66 -10.49 -6.67 3.32
CA ILE A 66 -9.36 -7.57 3.57
C ILE A 66 -8.54 -7.78 2.29
N GLY A 67 -9.20 -8.04 1.17
CA GLY A 67 -8.55 -8.23 -0.13
C GLY A 67 -7.72 -7.01 -0.56
N THR A 68 -8.28 -5.81 -0.48
CA THR A 68 -7.58 -4.58 -0.84
C THR A 68 -6.39 -4.32 0.09
N TRP A 69 -6.52 -4.57 1.39
CA TRP A 69 -5.43 -4.35 2.34
C TRP A 69 -4.28 -5.35 2.20
N LEU A 70 -4.52 -6.56 1.69
CA LEU A 70 -3.44 -7.48 1.29
C LEU A 70 -2.59 -6.88 0.16
N GLN A 71 -3.19 -6.16 -0.79
CA GLN A 71 -2.45 -5.50 -1.86
C GLN A 71 -1.62 -4.32 -1.34
N VAL A 72 -2.15 -3.59 -0.36
CA VAL A 72 -1.40 -2.53 0.33
C VAL A 72 -0.22 -3.10 1.14
N GLU A 73 -0.40 -4.25 1.79
CA GLU A 73 0.70 -4.95 2.49
C GLU A 73 1.78 -5.44 1.51
N PHE A 74 1.38 -5.96 0.37
CA PHE A 74 2.31 -6.38 -0.68
C PHE A 74 3.09 -5.20 -1.28
N LEU A 75 2.41 -4.07 -1.48
CA LEU A 75 3.04 -2.81 -1.87
C LEU A 75 4.10 -2.36 -0.86
N ARG A 76 3.77 -2.37 0.44
CA ARG A 76 4.73 -2.06 1.50
C ARG A 76 5.92 -3.02 1.50
N THR A 77 5.67 -4.32 1.38
CA THR A 77 6.74 -5.34 1.34
C THR A 77 7.69 -5.08 0.16
N SER A 78 7.14 -4.70 -1.00
CA SER A 78 7.94 -4.33 -2.18
C SER A 78 8.79 -3.08 -1.94
N LEU A 79 8.25 -2.09 -1.23
CA LEU A 79 8.98 -0.88 -0.83
C LEU A 79 10.12 -1.24 0.12
N ASP A 80 9.87 -2.04 1.15
CA ASP A 80 10.87 -2.50 2.11
C ASP A 80 12.01 -3.26 1.41
N LEU A 81 11.70 -4.12 0.42
CA LEU A 81 12.70 -4.81 -0.40
C LEU A 81 13.55 -3.83 -1.23
N SER A 82 12.92 -2.80 -1.80
CA SER A 82 13.64 -1.79 -2.58
C SER A 82 14.58 -0.94 -1.71
N ILE A 83 14.21 -0.68 -0.45
CA ILE A 83 15.05 0.04 0.54
C ILE A 83 16.21 -0.85 1.00
N ALA A 84 15.95 -2.15 1.19
CA ALA A 84 16.94 -3.10 1.69
C ALA A 84 17.93 -3.62 0.62
N ALA A 85 17.77 -3.22 -0.64
CA ALA A 85 18.59 -3.69 -1.75
C ALA A 85 20.08 -3.36 -1.55
N THR A 86 20.95 -4.35 -1.69
CA THR A 86 22.40 -4.18 -1.45
C THR A 86 23.21 -3.94 -2.73
N SER A 87 22.55 -3.87 -3.88
CA SER A 87 23.15 -3.58 -5.19
C SER A 87 22.27 -2.62 -5.99
N ALA A 88 22.88 -1.76 -6.80
CA ALA A 88 22.12 -0.81 -7.63
C ALA A 88 21.23 -1.53 -8.66
N SER A 89 21.67 -2.68 -9.18
CA SER A 89 20.87 -3.48 -10.13
C SER A 89 19.66 -4.12 -9.46
N ASP A 90 19.79 -4.59 -8.21
CA ASP A 90 18.67 -5.14 -7.46
C ASP A 90 17.71 -4.03 -7.02
N GLU A 91 18.23 -2.87 -6.59
CA GLU A 91 17.41 -1.70 -6.29
C GLU A 91 16.56 -1.31 -7.51
N GLU A 92 17.19 -1.14 -8.68
CA GLU A 92 16.49 -0.78 -9.91
C GLU A 92 15.39 -1.79 -10.27
N LYS A 93 15.67 -3.09 -10.15
CA LYS A 93 14.68 -4.15 -10.36
C LYS A 93 13.53 -4.05 -9.36
N PHE A 94 13.81 -3.97 -8.06
CA PHE A 94 12.78 -3.86 -7.04
C PHE A 94 11.96 -2.58 -7.19
N ARG A 95 12.57 -1.49 -7.66
CA ARG A 95 11.86 -0.25 -7.94
C ARG A 95 10.94 -0.39 -9.12
N SER A 96 11.36 -1.07 -10.20
CA SER A 96 10.50 -1.39 -11.34
C SER A 96 9.26 -2.17 -10.87
N ASP A 97 9.49 -3.27 -10.15
CA ASP A 97 8.43 -4.13 -9.61
C ASP A 97 7.50 -3.35 -8.65
N LEU A 98 8.08 -2.49 -7.79
CA LEU A 98 7.33 -1.62 -6.88
C LEU A 98 6.34 -0.71 -7.62
N GLY A 99 6.72 -0.12 -8.75
CA GLY A 99 5.80 0.73 -9.51
C GLY A 99 4.67 -0.06 -10.17
N ASP A 100 4.92 -1.29 -10.60
CA ASP A 100 3.89 -2.20 -11.11
C ASP A 100 2.90 -2.57 -10.00
N HIS A 101 3.41 -2.95 -8.84
CA HIS A 101 2.60 -3.24 -7.66
C HIS A 101 1.84 -2.02 -7.15
N ALA A 102 2.44 -0.82 -7.21
CA ALA A 102 1.79 0.43 -6.84
C ALA A 102 0.60 0.75 -7.76
N ARG A 103 0.75 0.53 -9.08
CA ARG A 103 -0.35 0.71 -10.05
C ARG A 103 -1.47 -0.29 -9.82
N PHE A 104 -1.14 -1.55 -9.53
CA PHE A 104 -2.14 -2.56 -9.22
C PHE A 104 -2.89 -2.25 -7.92
N ALA A 105 -2.16 -1.94 -6.84
CA ALA A 105 -2.75 -1.54 -5.57
C ALA A 105 -3.62 -0.27 -5.71
N LEU A 106 -3.20 0.68 -6.55
CA LEU A 106 -3.99 1.88 -6.84
C LEU A 106 -5.33 1.54 -7.51
N TRP A 107 -5.33 0.62 -8.47
CA TRP A 107 -6.56 0.15 -9.12
C TRP A 107 -7.50 -0.52 -8.12
N GLU A 108 -6.99 -1.42 -7.27
CA GLU A 108 -7.76 -2.10 -6.21
C GLU A 108 -8.35 -1.11 -5.19
N LEU A 109 -7.56 -0.12 -4.77
CA LEU A 109 -8.01 0.95 -3.89
C LEU A 109 -9.12 1.77 -4.53
N ASP A 110 -8.99 2.13 -5.81
CA ASP A 110 -10.00 2.89 -6.55
C ASP A 110 -11.31 2.11 -6.70
N GLN A 111 -11.24 0.80 -6.96
CA GLN A 111 -12.45 -0.03 -7.02
C GLN A 111 -13.16 -0.09 -5.66
N ASN A 112 -12.43 -0.35 -4.59
CA ASN A 112 -13.03 -0.47 -3.26
C ASN A 112 -13.58 0.89 -2.76
N ILE A 113 -12.85 2.00 -2.97
CA ILE A 113 -13.35 3.34 -2.64
C ILE A 113 -14.66 3.65 -3.38
N SER A 114 -14.71 3.35 -4.69
CA SER A 114 -15.92 3.57 -5.49
C SER A 114 -17.08 2.73 -4.97
N HIS A 115 -16.82 1.47 -4.62
CA HIS A 115 -17.82 0.59 -4.03
C HIS A 115 -18.37 1.15 -2.71
N LEU A 116 -17.50 1.61 -1.80
CA LEU A 116 -17.94 2.23 -0.54
C LEU A 116 -18.72 3.53 -0.75
N ASP A 117 -18.36 4.32 -1.76
CA ASP A 117 -19.08 5.55 -2.10
C ASP A 117 -20.53 5.27 -2.51
N GLU A 118 -20.77 4.17 -3.25
CA GLU A 118 -22.11 3.71 -3.59
C GLU A 118 -22.87 3.24 -2.35
N SER A 119 -22.24 2.42 -1.50
CA SER A 119 -22.89 1.88 -0.30
C SER A 119 -23.22 2.94 0.77
N ILE A 120 -22.47 4.03 0.89
CA ILE A 120 -22.74 5.09 1.87
C ILE A 120 -24.16 5.67 1.73
N ALA A 121 -24.70 5.74 0.52
CA ALA A 121 -26.03 6.29 0.27
C ALA A 121 -27.17 5.38 0.76
N GLU A 122 -26.89 4.09 0.96
CA GLU A 122 -27.88 3.05 1.22
C GLU A 122 -27.87 2.57 2.69
N VAL A 123 -26.85 2.95 3.47
CA VAL A 123 -26.68 2.49 4.86
C VAL A 123 -27.46 3.36 5.83
N GLU A 124 -28.50 2.77 6.44
CA GLU A 124 -29.34 3.45 7.44
C GLU A 124 -28.76 3.38 8.87
N GLN A 125 -27.99 2.34 9.19
CA GLN A 125 -27.48 2.11 10.54
C GLN A 125 -26.25 2.99 10.82
N ALA A 126 -26.34 3.84 11.85
CA ALA A 126 -25.31 4.84 12.16
C ALA A 126 -23.91 4.24 12.42
N GLU A 127 -23.81 3.10 13.09
CA GLU A 127 -22.53 2.46 13.37
C GLU A 127 -21.91 1.84 12.11
N HIS A 128 -22.71 1.19 11.27
CA HIS A 128 -22.28 0.70 9.96
C HIS A 128 -21.74 1.85 9.10
N LEU A 129 -22.51 2.94 9.00
CA LEU A 129 -22.11 4.13 8.25
C LEU A 129 -20.77 4.70 8.76
N ARG A 130 -20.61 4.78 10.09
CA ARG A 130 -19.36 5.25 10.71
C ARG A 130 -18.18 4.38 10.31
N LEU A 131 -18.32 3.05 10.35
CA LEU A 131 -17.24 2.14 9.98
C LEU A 131 -16.88 2.24 8.49
N ILE A 132 -17.86 2.34 7.59
CA ILE A 132 -17.61 2.54 6.16
C ILE A 132 -16.88 3.86 5.91
N GLN A 133 -17.31 4.96 6.54
CA GLN A 133 -16.64 6.26 6.37
C GLN A 133 -15.19 6.23 6.84
N VAL A 134 -14.91 5.58 7.97
CA VAL A 134 -13.54 5.40 8.47
C VAL A 134 -12.74 4.52 7.51
N LEU A 135 -13.30 3.39 7.05
CA LEU A 135 -12.63 2.52 6.09
C LEU A 135 -12.26 3.28 4.81
N ARG A 136 -13.23 4.00 4.23
CA ARG A 136 -13.04 4.82 3.05
C ARG A 136 -11.92 5.85 3.23
N SER A 137 -11.89 6.55 4.37
CA SER A 137 -10.83 7.51 4.69
C SER A 137 -9.45 6.85 4.75
N LEU A 138 -9.35 5.65 5.34
CA LEU A 138 -8.10 4.89 5.38
C LEU A 138 -7.64 4.46 3.97
N LEU A 139 -8.57 4.00 3.12
CA LEU A 139 -8.28 3.64 1.74
C LEU A 139 -7.83 4.86 0.92
N MET A 140 -8.48 6.00 1.07
CA MET A 140 -8.09 7.26 0.42
C MET A 140 -6.66 7.69 0.80
N HIS A 141 -6.26 7.52 2.05
CA HIS A 141 -4.88 7.79 2.46
C HIS A 141 -3.89 6.81 1.83
N ALA A 142 -4.18 5.50 1.85
CA ALA A 142 -3.33 4.50 1.20
C ALA A 142 -3.18 4.77 -0.31
N ARG A 143 -4.26 5.21 -0.96
CA ARG A 143 -4.30 5.61 -2.37
C ARG A 143 -3.30 6.72 -2.68
N ILE A 144 -3.22 7.74 -1.82
CA ILE A 144 -2.26 8.85 -2.00
C ILE A 144 -0.81 8.33 -1.94
N THR A 145 -0.52 7.41 -1.02
CA THR A 145 0.81 6.78 -0.92
C THR A 145 1.11 5.89 -2.13
N ALA A 146 0.16 5.05 -2.57
CA ALA A 146 0.31 4.25 -3.78
C ALA A 146 0.52 5.12 -5.03
N SER A 147 -0.18 6.25 -5.15
CA SER A 147 0.00 7.20 -6.25
C SER A 147 1.41 7.78 -6.27
N ARG A 148 1.98 8.15 -5.12
CA ARG A 148 3.38 8.61 -5.03
C ARG A 148 4.35 7.53 -5.49
N LEU A 149 4.17 6.30 -5.00
CA LEU A 149 5.04 5.17 -5.35
C LEU A 149 4.96 4.76 -6.82
N SER A 150 3.80 4.95 -7.47
CA SER A 150 3.63 4.66 -8.91
C SER A 150 4.29 5.69 -9.84
N THR A 151 4.56 6.91 -9.36
CA THR A 151 5.10 8.02 -10.17
C THR A 151 6.59 8.28 -9.93
N ALA A 152 7.13 7.81 -8.79
CA ALA A 152 8.52 7.98 -8.39
C ALA A 152 9.58 7.31 -9.31
N GLN A 153 9.16 6.61 -10.36
CA GLN A 153 10.04 6.04 -11.38
C GLN A 153 10.42 7.04 -12.51
N GLY A 154 9.70 8.16 -12.65
CA GLY A 154 9.84 9.07 -13.79
C GLY A 154 10.93 10.16 -13.67
N GLU A 155 11.52 10.38 -12.49
CA GLU A 155 12.34 11.57 -12.23
C GLU A 155 13.86 11.38 -12.31
N THR A 156 14.35 10.15 -12.53
CA THR A 156 15.81 9.87 -12.62
C THR A 156 16.38 9.94 -14.04
N GLY A 157 15.65 10.52 -14.99
CA GLY A 157 16.04 10.64 -16.40
C GLY A 157 16.27 12.08 -16.86
N LEU A 158 17.15 12.84 -16.21
CA LEU A 158 17.73 14.09 -16.74
C LEU A 158 19.20 14.23 -16.32
#